data_AF-A0A2P8HPX6-F1
#
_entry.id   AF-A0A2P8HPX6-F1
#
_cell.length_a   1.000
_cell.length_b   1.000
_cell.length_c   1.000
_cell.angle_alpha   90.00
_cell.angle_beta   90.00
_cell.angle_gamma   90.00
#
_symmetry.space_group_name_H-M   'P 1'
#
loop_
_entity.id
_entity.type
_entity.pdbx_description
1 polymer ?
#
loop_
_entity_poly.entity_id
_entity_poly.type
_entity_poly.pdbx_seq_one_letter_code
_entity_poly.pdbx_strand_id
1 'polypeptide(L)'
;MGRNGSIKGGVTNRKLNFNPTTTDRNGSDHNLVAKDYTNIVADALTELFPNLDGSVALALSWGGLDSTSAFLNDCTQLERDNIININNTNSNDTAGTKCN
;
A
#
# COMPACT_ATOMS: atom_id res chain seq x y z
N MET A 1 57.47 31.35 -15.68
CA MET A 1 56.30 32.11 -16.16
C MET A 1 55.29 31.11 -16.71
N GLY A 2 53.98 31.07 -16.45
CA GLY A 2 53.01 31.86 -15.69
C GLY A 2 51.67 31.10 -15.79
N ARG A 3 50.83 31.24 -14.76
CA ARG A 3 49.49 30.61 -14.60
C ARG A 3 48.42 31.27 -15.49
N ASN A 4 47.38 30.52 -15.87
CA ASN A 4 45.96 30.89 -16.04
C ASN A 4 45.29 29.89 -17.00
N GLY A 5 44.19 29.18 -16.74
CA GLY A 5 43.07 29.42 -15.84
C GLY A 5 41.77 29.39 -16.65
N SER A 6 41.10 28.24 -16.76
CA SER A 6 39.66 28.12 -17.06
C SER A 6 39.20 26.66 -16.98
N ILE A 7 38.71 26.26 -15.81
CA ILE A 7 37.88 25.07 -15.65
C ILE A 7 36.47 25.47 -16.11
N LYS A 8 36.09 25.14 -17.35
CA LYS A 8 34.69 25.19 -17.77
C LYS A 8 34.03 23.90 -17.29
N GLY A 9 33.26 23.99 -16.20
CA GLY A 9 32.38 22.93 -15.75
C GLY A 9 31.33 22.64 -16.82
N GLY A 10 31.56 21.58 -17.59
CA GLY A 10 30.55 20.93 -18.42
C GLY A 10 30.20 19.61 -17.75
N VAL A 11 29.15 19.60 -16.93
CA VAL A 11 28.60 18.35 -16.39
C VAL A 11 28.00 17.60 -17.58
N THR A 12 28.77 16.69 -18.16
CA THR A 12 28.27 15.80 -19.20
C THR A 12 27.26 14.88 -18.54
N ASN A 13 25.98 15.21 -18.67
CA ASN A 13 24.87 14.36 -18.27
C ASN A 13 25.00 13.02 -19.00
N ARG A 14 25.62 12.04 -18.35
CA ARG A 14 25.52 10.63 -18.74
C ARG A 14 24.04 10.31 -18.70
N LYS A 15 23.38 10.30 -19.87
CA LYS A 15 22.07 9.68 -20.02
C LYS A 15 22.26 8.23 -19.60
N LEU A 16 21.84 7.92 -18.37
CA LEU A 16 21.68 6.56 -17.92
C LEU A 16 20.66 5.95 -18.86
N ASN A 17 21.13 5.07 -19.75
CA ASN A 17 20.26 4.23 -20.56
C ASN A 17 19.58 3.26 -19.59
N PHE A 18 18.47 3.72 -19.01
CA PHE A 18 17.62 2.92 -18.16
C PHE A 18 16.94 1.93 -19.09
N ASN A 19 17.49 0.72 -19.16
CA ASN A 19 16.86 -0.40 -19.82
C ASN A 19 16.02 -1.07 -18.72
N PRO A 20 14.69 -0.84 -18.64
CA PRO A 20 13.88 -1.35 -17.55
C PRO A 20 13.61 -2.84 -17.83
N THR A 21 14.58 -3.69 -17.54
CA THR A 21 14.33 -5.10 -17.22
C THR A 21 14.28 -5.29 -15.71
N THR A 22 13.82 -4.26 -15.00
CA THR A 22 13.42 -4.35 -13.61
C THR A 22 12.00 -4.90 -13.59
N THR A 23 11.87 -6.21 -13.39
CA THR A 23 10.76 -6.70 -12.58
C THR A 23 10.78 -5.86 -11.31
N ASP A 24 9.76 -5.03 -11.13
CA ASP A 24 9.74 -3.92 -10.18
C ASP A 24 9.92 -4.44 -8.75
N ARG A 25 11.16 -4.44 -8.24
CA ARG A 25 11.48 -4.80 -6.86
C ARG A 25 10.70 -3.92 -5.88
N ASN A 26 10.50 -2.64 -6.22
CA ASN A 26 9.72 -1.74 -5.39
C ASN A 26 8.24 -2.16 -5.35
N GLY A 27 7.70 -2.68 -6.45
CA GLY A 27 6.34 -3.22 -6.51
C GLY A 27 6.16 -4.48 -5.64
N SER A 28 7.14 -5.39 -5.64
CA SER A 28 7.13 -6.57 -4.75
C SER A 28 7.24 -6.17 -3.28
N ASP A 29 8.11 -5.21 -2.96
CA ASP A 29 8.28 -4.70 -1.60
C ASP A 29 7.03 -3.94 -1.12
N HIS A 30 6.36 -3.19 -2.02
CA HIS A 30 5.12 -2.50 -1.70
C HIS A 30 3.95 -3.45 -1.40
N ASN A 31 3.83 -4.56 -2.14
CA ASN A 31 2.78 -5.55 -1.87
C ASN A 31 3.01 -6.26 -0.52
N LEU A 32 4.26 -6.58 -0.20
CA LEU A 32 4.62 -7.17 1.10
C LEU A 32 4.29 -6.23 2.26
N VAL A 33 4.63 -4.95 2.14
CA VAL A 33 4.30 -3.94 3.16
C VAL A 33 2.79 -3.78 3.33
N ALA A 34 2.01 -3.78 2.24
CA ALA A 34 0.56 -3.70 2.32
C ALA A 34 -0.04 -4.92 3.06
N LYS A 35 0.48 -6.12 2.78
CA LYS A 35 0.05 -7.34 3.45
C LYS A 35 0.41 -7.35 4.93
N ASP A 36 1.64 -6.99 5.29
CA ASP A 36 2.06 -6.90 6.69
C ASP A 36 1.22 -5.88 7.46
N TYR A 37 0.94 -4.73 6.83
CA TYR A 37 0.05 -3.73 7.39
C TYR A 37 -1.36 -4.27 7.65
N THR A 38 -1.95 -5.01 6.69
CA THR A 38 -3.30 -5.59 6.88
C THR A 38 -3.36 -6.58 8.04
N ASN A 39 -2.35 -7.41 8.22
CA ASN A 39 -2.29 -8.34 9.35
C ASN A 39 -2.15 -7.61 10.69
N ILE A 40 -1.26 -6.61 10.77
CA ILE A 40 -1.06 -5.82 11.99
C ILE A 40 -2.36 -5.11 12.40
N VAL A 41 -3.07 -4.53 11.43
CA VAL A 41 -4.35 -3.87 11.70
C VAL A 41 -5.43 -4.87 12.09
N ALA A 42 -5.48 -6.04 11.45
CA ALA A 42 -6.41 -7.11 11.81
C ALA A 42 -6.18 -7.57 13.25
N ASP A 43 -4.92 -7.81 13.64
CA ASP A 43 -4.54 -8.19 15.00
C ASP A 43 -4.98 -7.10 16.00
N ALA A 44 -4.66 -5.83 15.73
CA ALA A 44 -5.08 -4.71 16.57
C ALA A 44 -6.62 -4.60 16.68
N LEU A 45 -7.36 -4.86 15.61
CA LEU A 45 -8.82 -4.87 15.62
C LEU A 45 -9.36 -6.02 16.49
N THR A 46 -8.78 -7.21 16.43
CA THR A 46 -9.18 -8.33 17.29
C THR A 46 -8.82 -8.11 18.76
N GLU A 47 -7.73 -7.40 19.06
CA GLU A 47 -7.37 -7.00 20.43
C GLU A 47 -8.34 -5.96 21.00
N LEU A 48 -8.71 -4.94 20.21
CA LEU A 48 -9.63 -3.89 20.62
C LEU A 48 -11.09 -4.38 20.70
N PHE A 49 -11.45 -5.33 19.84
CA PHE A 49 -12.80 -5.87 19.74
C PHE A 49 -12.74 -7.40 19.82
N PRO A 50 -12.67 -8.00 21.03
CA PRO A 50 -12.48 -9.44 21.19
C PRO A 50 -13.66 -10.31 20.70
N ASN A 51 -14.82 -9.69 20.46
CA ASN A 51 -15.98 -10.35 19.86
C ASN A 51 -16.01 -10.22 18.32
N LEU A 52 -15.06 -9.48 17.74
CA LEU A 52 -14.94 -9.32 16.30
C LEU A 52 -14.32 -10.60 15.73
N ASP A 53 -15.00 -11.19 14.77
CA ASP A 53 -14.46 -12.35 14.08
C ASP A 53 -13.18 -11.97 13.32
N GLY A 54 -12.15 -12.81 13.40
CA GLY A 54 -10.86 -12.53 12.78
C GLY A 54 -10.93 -12.34 11.26
N SER A 55 -11.86 -13.02 10.58
CA SER A 55 -12.06 -12.82 9.14
C SER A 55 -12.71 -11.47 8.82
N VAL A 56 -13.57 -10.97 9.73
CA VAL A 56 -14.15 -9.63 9.64
C VAL A 56 -13.09 -8.58 9.93
N ALA A 57 -12.27 -8.78 10.97
CA ALA A 57 -11.14 -7.89 11.29
C ALA A 57 -10.15 -7.76 10.13
N LEU A 58 -9.81 -8.89 9.50
CA LEU A 58 -8.97 -8.90 8.30
C LEU A 58 -9.65 -8.18 7.14
N ALA A 59 -10.94 -8.41 6.89
CA ALA A 59 -11.66 -7.70 5.84
C ALA A 59 -11.70 -6.18 6.08
N LEU A 60 -11.89 -5.73 7.32
CA LEU A 60 -11.85 -4.30 7.68
C LEU A 60 -10.45 -3.70 7.50
N SER A 61 -9.39 -4.48 7.74
CA SER A 61 -8.00 -4.02 7.53
C SER A 61 -7.69 -3.67 6.07
N TRP A 62 -8.42 -4.28 5.12
CA TRP A 62 -8.32 -3.99 3.68
C TRP A 62 -9.14 -2.77 3.24
N GLY A 63 -9.86 -2.11 4.15
CA GLY A 63 -10.71 -0.95 3.83
C GLY A 63 -9.95 0.14 3.07
N GLY A 64 -10.45 0.52 1.89
CA GLY A 64 -9.86 1.56 1.04
C GLY A 64 -8.64 1.12 0.20
N LEU A 65 -8.27 -0.17 0.23
CA LEU A 65 -7.16 -0.73 -0.57
C LEU A 65 -7.64 -1.51 -1.81
N ASP A 66 -8.91 -1.37 -2.17
CA ASP A 66 -9.61 -2.11 -3.23
C ASP A 66 -9.02 -1.94 -4.65
N SER A 67 -8.29 -0.84 -4.88
CA SER A 67 -7.63 -0.52 -6.14
C SER A 67 -6.15 -0.90 -6.18
N THR A 68 -5.58 -1.43 -5.09
CA THR A 68 -4.15 -1.73 -5.01
C THR A 68 -3.79 -3.04 -5.71
N SER A 69 -2.57 -3.11 -6.26
CA SER A 69 -2.03 -4.34 -6.84
C SER A 69 -1.97 -5.49 -5.83
N ALA A 70 -1.73 -5.19 -4.56
CA ALA A 70 -1.74 -6.19 -3.49
C ALA A 70 -3.14 -6.81 -3.36
N PHE A 71 -4.18 -6.01 -3.24
CA PHE A 71 -5.56 -6.50 -3.14
C PHE A 71 -6.01 -7.28 -4.39
N LEU A 72 -5.62 -6.82 -5.58
CA LEU A 72 -6.01 -7.46 -6.84
C LEU A 72 -5.26 -8.77 -7.12
N ASN A 73 -4.01 -8.91 -6.64
CA ASN A 73 -3.19 -10.09 -6.90
C ASN A 73 -3.20 -11.11 -5.75
N ASP A 74 -3.32 -10.66 -4.50
CA ASP A 74 -3.21 -11.53 -3.32
C ASP A 74 -4.56 -12.07 -2.84
N CYS A 75 -5.67 -11.40 -3.20
CA CYS A 75 -7.02 -11.89 -2.91
C CYS A 75 -7.65 -12.48 -4.18
N THR A 76 -8.36 -13.60 -4.04
CA THR A 76 -9.26 -14.12 -5.07
C THR A 76 -10.47 -13.19 -5.26
N GLN A 77 -11.19 -13.31 -6.39
CA GLN A 77 -12.40 -12.50 -6.62
C GLN A 77 -13.43 -12.70 -5.50
N LEU A 78 -13.62 -13.92 -5.01
CA LEU A 78 -14.55 -14.22 -3.93
C LEU A 78 -14.14 -13.53 -2.62
N GLU A 79 -12.85 -13.55 -2.29
CA GLU A 79 -12.33 -12.85 -1.10
C GLU A 79 -12.50 -11.34 -1.24
N ARG A 80 -12.23 -10.77 -2.42
CA ARG A 80 -12.45 -9.34 -2.67
C ARG A 80 -13.91 -8.95 -2.51
N ASP A 81 -14.84 -9.73 -3.07
CA ASP A 81 -16.26 -9.47 -2.97
C ASP A 81 -16.73 -9.54 -1.50
N ASN A 82 -16.24 -10.51 -0.74
CA ASN A 82 -16.51 -10.61 0.70
C ASN A 82 -15.94 -9.42 1.48
N ILE A 83 -14.70 -9.02 1.20
CA ILE A 83 -14.05 -7.86 1.82
C ILE A 83 -14.83 -6.57 1.52
N ILE A 84 -15.23 -6.37 0.27
CA ILE A 84 -16.03 -5.21 -0.15
C ILE A 84 -17.39 -5.22 0.54
N ASN A 85 -18.07 -6.37 0.60
CA ASN A 85 -19.36 -6.50 1.29
C ASN A 85 -19.23 -6.18 2.77
N ILE A 86 -18.25 -6.75 3.47
CA ILE A 86 -18.00 -6.49 4.88
C ILE A 86 -17.68 -5.01 5.11
N ASN A 87 -16.79 -4.42 4.30
CA ASN A 87 -16.46 -3.00 4.41
C ASN A 87 -17.68 -2.12 4.15
N ASN A 88 -18.52 -2.42 3.16
CA ASN A 88 -19.74 -1.66 2.87
C ASN A 88 -20.78 -1.77 3.99
N THR A 89 -20.96 -2.96 4.58
CA THR A 89 -21.84 -3.18 5.73
C THR A 89 -21.37 -2.41 6.96
N ASN A 90 -20.05 -2.29 7.16
CA ASN A 90 -19.48 -1.53 8.27
C ASN A 90 -19.24 -0.03 7.96
N SER A 91 -19.31 0.37 6.67
CA SER A 91 -19.18 1.77 6.24
C SER A 91 -20.50 2.51 6.23
N ASN A 92 -21.63 1.79 6.16
CA ASN A 92 -22.96 2.37 6.25
C ASN A 92 -23.51 2.28 7.67
N ASP A 93 -22.98 3.13 8.52
CA ASP A 93 -23.87 3.91 9.38
C ASP A 93 -23.42 5.36 9.38
N THR A 94 -24.28 6.19 8.79
CA THR A 94 -24.35 7.65 8.93
C THR A 94 -24.64 8.06 10.38
N ALA A 95 -23.84 7.57 11.31
CA ALA A 95 -23.71 8.02 12.69
C ALA A 95 -22.23 8.10 13.07
N GLY A 96 -21.37 8.42 12.10
CA GLY A 96 -20.09 9.04 12.40
C GLY A 96 -20.38 10.17 13.37
N THR A 97 -19.96 9.99 14.63
CA THR A 97 -19.88 11.08 15.59
C THR A 97 -19.00 12.10 14.90
N LYS A 98 -19.60 13.13 14.31
CA LYS A 98 -18.86 14.34 13.97
C LYS A 98 -18.22 14.71 15.30
N CYS A 99 -16.90 14.61 15.39
CA CYS A 99 -16.18 15.24 16.49
C CYS A 99 -16.63 16.71 16.46
N ASN A 100 -17.44 17.10 17.44
CA ASN A 100 -17.97 18.44 17.56
C ASN A 100 -17.02 19.35 18.33
#